data_AF-A0A7W3TEL5-F1
#
_entry.id   AF-A0A7W3TEL5-F1
#
_cell.length_a   1.000
_cell.length_b   1.000
_cell.length_c   1.000
_cell.angle_alpha   90.00
_cell.angle_beta   90.00
_cell.angle_gamma   90.00
#
_symmetry.space_group_name_H-M   'P 1'
#
loop_
_entity.id
_entity.type
_entity.pdbx_description
1 polymer ?
#
loop_
_entity_poly.entity_id
_entity_poly.type
_entity_poly.pdbx_seq_one_letter_code
_entity_poly.pdbx_strand_id
1 'polypeptide(L)' 'MILTALPRLRHLDLRANRLTGLPATVLDLPALEKLDLRWNPFDPPPDLVAELERRGCAVLW' A
#
# COMPACT_ATOMS: atom_id res chain seq x y z
N MET A 1 -12.45 4.67 -4.91
CA MET A 1 -11.44 5.63 -4.41
C MET A 1 -10.27 5.59 -5.38
N ILE A 2 -10.08 6.62 -6.19
CA ILE A 2 -9.03 6.65 -7.21
C ILE A 2 -7.76 7.13 -6.52
N LEU A 3 -6.99 6.20 -5.93
CA LEU A 3 -5.70 6.52 -5.29
C LEU A 3 -4.74 7.20 -6.28
N THR A 4 -4.87 6.89 -7.58
CA THR A 4 -4.05 7.44 -8.66
C THR A 4 -4.20 8.95 -8.87
N ALA A 5 -5.22 9.59 -8.28
CA ALA A 5 -5.39 11.04 -8.31
C ALA A 5 -4.38 11.80 -7.44
N LEU A 6 -3.54 11.09 -6.68
CA LEU A 6 -2.55 11.64 -5.75
C LEU A 6 -1.11 11.25 -6.19
N PRO A 7 -0.59 11.78 -7.30
CA PRO A 7 0.70 11.35 -7.87
C PRO A 7 1.91 11.69 -6.98
N ARG A 8 1.73 12.53 -5.95
CA ARG A 8 2.77 12.91 -4.99
C ARG A 8 2.58 12.28 -3.62
N LEU A 9 1.64 11.34 -3.46
CA LEU A 9 1.44 10.66 -2.19
C LEU A 9 2.66 9.79 -1.86
N ARG A 10 3.35 10.11 -0.77
CA ARG A 10 4.56 9.39 -0.31
C ARG A 10 4.28 8.42 0.82
N HIS A 11 3.33 8.73 1.68
CA HIS A 11 2.99 7.92 2.85
C HIS A 11 1.49 7.66 2.86
N LEU A 12 1.12 6.38 2.93
CA LEU A 12 -0.26 5.94 3.07
C LEU A 12 -0.38 5.10 4.34
N ASP A 13 -1.03 5.66 5.36
CA ASP A 13 -1.32 4.98 6.63
C ASP A 13 -2.76 4.46 6.61
N LEU A 14 -2.91 3.14 6.62
CA LEU A 14 -4.18 2.42 6.68
C LEU A 14 -4.26 1.51 7.91
N ARG A 15 -3.38 1.71 8.91
CA ARG A 15 -3.31 0.84 10.09
C ARG A 15 -4.57 0.87 10.94
N ALA A 16 -4.80 -0.18 11.73
CA ALA A 16 -5.93 -0.30 12.66
C ALA A 16 -7.31 -0.11 12.00
N ASN A 17 -7.46 -0.63 10.78
CA ASN A 17 -8.73 -0.69 10.09
C ASN A 17 -9.26 -2.13 10.03
N ARG A 18 -10.38 -2.30 9.35
CA ARG A 18 -10.99 -3.62 9.07
C ARG A 18 -10.94 -3.94 7.58
N LEU A 19 -9.87 -3.53 6.91
CA LEU A 19 -9.68 -3.86 5.50
C LEU A 19 -9.52 -5.38 5.38
N THR A 20 -10.15 -5.96 4.36
CA THR A 20 -10.04 -7.40 4.04
C THR A 20 -9.19 -7.63 2.79
N GLY A 21 -8.52 -6.58 2.32
CA GLY A 21 -7.76 -6.58 1.07
C GLY A 21 -7.33 -5.17 0.70
N LEU A 22 -6.45 -5.10 -0.29
CA LEU A 22 -5.93 -3.86 -0.84
C LEU A 22 -6.08 -3.90 -2.37
N PRO A 23 -6.59 -2.84 -3.01
CA PRO A 23 -6.69 -2.82 -4.46
C PRO A 23 -5.30 -2.77 -5.11
N ALA A 24 -5.14 -3.48 -6.24
CA ALA A 24 -3.90 -3.48 -7.01
C ALA A 24 -3.48 -2.07 -7.47
N THR A 25 -4.42 -1.13 -7.55
CA THR A 25 -4.17 0.28 -7.88
C THR A 25 -3.25 1.00 -6.89
N VAL A 26 -2.91 0.41 -5.74
CA VAL A 26 -1.83 0.93 -4.88
C VAL A 26 -0.48 0.96 -5.61
N LEU A 27 -0.29 0.06 -6.58
CA LEU A 27 0.87 0.04 -7.46
C LEU A 27 0.88 1.21 -8.44
N ASP A 28 -0.21 1.95 -8.59
CA ASP A 28 -0.27 3.10 -9.49
C ASP A 28 0.12 4.41 -8.78
N LEU A 29 0.61 4.35 -7.54
CA LEU A 29 1.12 5.48 -6.78
C LEU A 29 2.64 5.65 -7.02
N PRO A 30 3.07 6.50 -7.95
CA PRO A 30 4.46 6.51 -8.42
C PRO A 30 5.46 7.06 -7.40
N ALA A 31 4.98 7.82 -6.41
CA ALA A 31 5.81 8.45 -5.39
C ALA A 31 5.69 7.77 -4.01
N LEU A 32 5.03 6.61 -3.92
CA LEU A 32 4.78 5.95 -2.63
C LEU A 32 6.08 5.37 -2.06
N GLU A 33 6.41 5.81 -0.85
CA GLU A 33 7.62 5.40 -0.11
C GLU A 33 7.27 4.58 1.13
N LYS A 34 6.03 4.70 1.62
CA LYS A 34 5.56 3.92 2.77
C LYS A 34 4.09 3.57 2.67
N LEU A 35 3.79 2.31 2.95
CA LEU A 35 2.43 1.80 3.13
C LEU A 35 2.33 1.07 4.48
N ASP A 36 1.44 1.52 5.36
CA ASP A 36 1.20 0.90 6.66
C ASP A 36 -0.18 0.22 6.68
N LEU A 37 -0.20 -1.10 6.71
CA LEU A 37 -1.38 -1.98 6.74
C LEU A 37 -1.54 -2.70 8.08
N ARG A 38 -0.64 -2.49 9.03
CA ARG A 38 -0.65 -3.22 10.32
C ARG A 38 -1.99 -3.13 11.01
N TRP A 39 -2.34 -4.21 11.71
CA TRP A 39 -3.61 -4.31 12.43
C TRP A 39 -4.85 -4.24 11.52
N ASN A 40 -4.75 -4.81 10.31
CA ASN A 40 -5.90 -5.18 9.50
C ASN A 40 -6.02 -6.71 9.46
N PRO A 41 -7.24 -7.27 9.31
CA PRO A 41 -7.48 -8.72 9.30
C PRO A 41 -7.20 -9.36 7.93
N PHE A 42 -6.09 -9.02 7.27
CA PHE A 42 -5.68 -9.65 6.02
C PHE A 42 -4.16 -9.55 5.83
N ASP A 43 -3.61 -10.51 5.08
CA ASP A 43 -2.25 -10.45 4.57
C ASP A 43 -2.27 -9.93 3.12
N PRO A 44 -1.44 -8.93 2.77
CA PRO A 44 -1.35 -8.47 1.39
C PRO A 44 -0.72 -9.56 0.49
N PRO A 45 -1.09 -9.60 -0.81
CA PRO A 45 -0.51 -10.57 -1.73
C PRO A 45 1.02 -10.43 -1.83
N PRO A 46 1.81 -11.52 -1.74
CA PRO A 46 3.28 -11.46 -1.78
C PRO A 46 3.85 -10.76 -3.02
N ASP A 47 3.22 -10.91 -4.17
CA ASP A 47 3.67 -10.26 -5.41
C ASP A 47 3.47 -8.73 -5.36
N LEU A 48 2.39 -8.27 -4.75
CA LEU A 48 2.11 -6.84 -4.56
C LEU A 48 3.14 -6.22 -3.61
N VAL A 49 3.42 -6.95 -2.53
CA VAL A 49 4.45 -6.63 -1.54
C VAL A 49 5.82 -6.48 -2.23
N ALA A 50 6.26 -7.51 -2.94
CA ALA A 50 7.56 -7.56 -3.58
C ALA A 50 7.73 -6.42 -4.60
N GLU A 51 6.68 -6.12 -5.36
CA GLU A 51 6.71 -5.03 -6.33
C GLU A 51 6.81 -3.64 -5.68
N LEU A 52 6.14 -3.41 -4.54
CA LEU A 52 6.29 -2.17 -3.77
C LEU A 52 7.70 -2.03 -3.20
N GLU A 53 8.23 -3.08 -2.57
CA GLU A 53 9.56 -3.08 -1.99
C GLU A 53 10.65 -2.89 -3.06
N ARG A 54 10.50 -3.51 -4.24
CA ARG A 54 11.40 -3.33 -5.39
C ARG A 54 11.49 -1.86 -5.84
N ARG A 55 10.43 -1.08 -5.62
CA ARG A 55 10.38 0.37 -5.92
C ARG A 55 10.92 1.24 -4.79
N GLY A 56 11.38 0.63 -3.69
CA GLY A 56 11.84 1.33 -2.50
C GLY A 56 10.73 1.76 -1.54
N CYS A 57 9.50 1.23 -1.70
CA CYS A 57 8.43 1.47 -0.75
C CYS A 57 8.56 0.52 0.44
N ALA A 58 8.63 1.08 1.66
CA ALA A 58 8.58 0.30 2.89
C ALA A 58 7.14 -0.08 3.19
N VAL A 59 6.87 -1.37 3.32
CA VAL A 59 5.52 -1.83 3.61
C VAL A 59 5.48 -2.56 4.95
N LEU A 60 4.50 -2.20 5.77
CA LEU A 60 4.30 -2.76 7.11
C LEU A 60 2.93 -3.43 7.10
N TRP A 61 2.83 -4.74 7.34
CA TRP A 61 1.56 -5.48 7.41
C TRP A 61 1.54 -6.39 8.64
#